data_AF-C7MX00-F1
#
_entry.id   AF-C7MX00-F1
#
_cell.length_a   1.000
_cell.length_b   1.000
_cell.length_c   1.000
_cell.angle_alpha   90.00
_cell.angle_beta   90.00
_cell.angle_gamma   90.00
#
_symmetry.space_group_name_H-M   'P 1'
#
loop_
_entity.id
_entity.type
_entity.pdbx_description
1 polymer ?
#
loop_
_entity_poly.entity_id
_entity_poly.type
_entity_poly.pdbx_seq_one_letter_code
_entity_poly.pdbx_strand_id
1 'polypeptide(L)'
;MLAGCSGEDLAKANFERTTVKAEPGSGQGNVPSAPTDEQALSLPALRSVDPCGLLHDDVVGTFTPDSEGRNSDWGTCVRDFVDAGGKPVSIMLVLGSAGIFADQATTGVEGLPLIETSSDEKTCYSVAVTRRDPDMGISVLAQHEQGGGTPCESGYLVLQSVVKQLRENPPLLPPAEERSLREVDLCGVLEAEHLKAAFEEGDVSVRPGGLNSCQYVQDDIVVHVNARIGFPVSVVEGTEEIELTEEIPAVMRPGTTDTAECDVSWNHLGRSQSEAEVVSLNYYNYSESVDVAEACEKVTALAEGLVEALP
;
A
#
# COMPACT_ATOMS: atom_id res chain seq x y z
N MET A 1 53.90 -46.25 -19.50
CA MET A 1 53.95 -44.86 -19.00
C MET A 1 54.18 -43.97 -20.22
N LEU A 2 53.34 -43.07 -20.71
CA LEU A 2 52.00 -42.52 -20.41
C LEU A 2 51.35 -42.23 -21.79
N ALA A 3 50.16 -42.76 -22.11
CA ALA A 3 48.83 -42.14 -21.93
C ALA A 3 48.62 -40.85 -22.75
N GLY A 4 48.02 -41.00 -23.94
CA GLY A 4 47.64 -39.93 -24.85
C GLY A 4 46.32 -39.25 -24.45
N CYS A 5 46.19 -37.97 -24.81
CA CYS A 5 45.00 -37.16 -24.61
C CYS A 5 43.85 -37.63 -25.51
N SER A 6 42.85 -38.29 -24.93
CA SER A 6 41.53 -38.46 -25.54
C SER A 6 40.53 -37.59 -24.78
N GLY A 7 40.27 -36.38 -25.27
CA GLY A 7 39.09 -35.62 -24.89
C GLY A 7 37.91 -36.10 -25.74
N GLU A 8 36.74 -36.27 -25.12
CA GLU A 8 35.51 -36.59 -25.85
C GLU A 8 35.19 -35.48 -26.87
N ASP A 9 34.91 -35.89 -28.10
CA ASP A 9 34.49 -35.02 -29.19
C ASP A 9 33.03 -34.60 -28.97
N LEU A 10 32.85 -33.44 -28.34
CA LEU A 10 31.55 -32.86 -27.99
C LEU A 10 30.73 -32.42 -29.22
N ALA A 11 31.27 -32.49 -30.43
CA ALA A 11 30.60 -32.01 -31.64
C ALA A 11 29.47 -32.94 -32.14
N LYS A 12 29.26 -34.12 -31.53
CA LYS A 12 28.22 -35.09 -31.92
C LYS A 12 27.23 -35.47 -30.81
N ALA A 13 27.26 -34.81 -29.66
CA ALA A 13 26.26 -35.03 -28.62
C ALA A 13 25.02 -34.18 -28.90
N ASN A 14 23.90 -34.83 -29.26
CA ASN A 14 22.58 -34.21 -29.17
C ASN A 14 22.17 -34.20 -27.69
N PHE A 15 22.40 -33.07 -27.03
CA PHE A 15 21.82 -32.83 -25.71
C PHE A 15 20.33 -32.55 -25.90
N GLU A 16 19.47 -33.39 -25.34
CA GLU A 16 18.05 -33.07 -25.26
C GLU A 16 17.89 -31.71 -24.58
N ARG A 17 17.14 -30.80 -25.22
CA ARG A 17 16.71 -29.56 -24.57
C ARG A 17 15.79 -29.95 -23.42
N THR A 18 16.35 -30.07 -22.22
CA THR A 18 15.57 -30.04 -21.00
C THR A 18 14.98 -28.64 -20.88
N THR A 19 13.73 -28.48 -21.30
CA THR A 19 12.89 -27.39 -20.80
C THR A 19 12.79 -27.60 -19.29
N VAL A 20 13.54 -26.80 -18.54
CA VAL A 20 13.41 -26.72 -17.09
C VAL A 20 11.98 -26.23 -16.83
N LYS A 21 11.15 -27.10 -16.29
CA LYS A 21 9.86 -26.70 -15.72
C LYS A 21 10.21 -25.79 -14.55
N ALA A 22 9.73 -24.55 -14.53
CA ALA A 22 9.83 -23.72 -13.34
C ALA A 22 9.11 -24.47 -12.21
N GLU A 23 9.86 -24.88 -11.20
CA GLU A 23 9.26 -25.32 -9.94
C GLU A 23 8.64 -24.09 -9.28
N PRO A 24 7.39 -24.16 -8.80
CA PRO A 24 6.88 -23.18 -7.86
C PRO A 24 7.85 -23.13 -6.68
N GLY A 25 8.38 -21.94 -6.39
CA GLY A 25 9.37 -21.77 -5.34
C GLY A 25 8.82 -22.20 -3.99
N SER A 26 9.20 -23.39 -3.53
CA SER A 26 9.16 -23.73 -2.10
C SER A 26 10.36 -23.07 -1.44
N GLY A 27 10.22 -21.77 -1.13
CA GLY A 27 11.34 -20.89 -0.79
C GLY A 27 12.13 -21.32 0.46
N GLN A 28 13.20 -22.08 0.25
CA GLN A 28 14.36 -22.16 1.16
C GLN A 28 15.53 -21.37 0.55
N GLY A 29 15.29 -20.09 0.23
CA GLY A 29 16.29 -19.16 -0.32
C GLY A 29 16.80 -18.17 0.72
N ASN A 30 18.00 -17.62 0.51
CA ASN A 30 18.47 -16.47 1.29
C ASN A 30 17.48 -15.31 1.14
N VAL A 31 17.01 -14.75 2.26
CA VAL A 31 16.15 -13.55 2.27
C VAL A 31 16.97 -12.37 1.73
N PRO A 32 16.57 -11.74 0.61
CA PRO A 32 17.25 -10.56 0.12
C PRO A 32 17.19 -9.44 1.16
N SER A 33 18.18 -8.54 1.17
CA SER A 33 17.97 -7.23 1.78
C SER A 33 16.95 -6.47 0.93
N ALA A 34 16.03 -5.73 1.55
CA ALA A 34 15.14 -4.86 0.80
C ALA A 34 15.99 -3.84 0.03
N PRO A 35 15.64 -3.51 -1.23
CA PRO A 35 16.16 -2.29 -1.83
C PRO A 35 15.72 -1.12 -0.96
N THR A 36 16.61 -0.18 -0.71
CA THR A 36 16.26 1.03 0.04
C THR A 36 15.86 2.18 -0.89
N ASP A 37 16.29 2.16 -2.16
CA ASP A 37 16.26 3.34 -3.03
C ASP A 37 15.89 3.03 -4.50
N GLU A 38 15.13 1.96 -4.74
CA GLU A 38 14.67 1.67 -6.10
C GLU A 38 13.61 2.68 -6.54
N GLN A 39 13.98 3.62 -7.42
CA GLN A 39 13.11 4.71 -7.87
C GLN A 39 11.75 4.23 -8.40
N ALA A 40 11.73 3.12 -9.15
CA ALA A 40 10.52 2.53 -9.72
C ALA A 40 9.53 2.00 -8.65
N LEU A 41 10.03 1.71 -7.44
CA LEU A 41 9.25 1.20 -6.31
C LEU A 41 9.04 2.26 -5.21
N SER A 42 9.45 3.50 -5.46
CA SER A 42 9.25 4.62 -4.54
C SER A 42 7.78 5.06 -4.51
N LEU A 43 7.29 5.57 -3.37
CA LEU A 43 5.90 6.05 -3.25
C LEU A 43 5.51 7.09 -4.31
N PRO A 44 6.36 8.10 -4.64
CA PRO A 44 6.03 9.04 -5.71
C PRO A 44 5.85 8.36 -7.07
N ALA A 45 6.67 7.34 -7.40
CA ALA A 45 6.51 6.59 -8.64
C ALA A 45 5.22 5.76 -8.63
N LEU A 46 4.91 5.12 -7.50
CA LEU A 46 3.71 4.27 -7.36
C LEU A 46 2.39 5.07 -7.43
N ARG A 47 2.36 6.35 -7.03
CA ARG A 47 1.16 7.21 -7.10
C ARG A 47 0.62 7.44 -8.52
N SER A 48 1.47 7.28 -9.53
CA SER A 48 1.08 7.43 -10.94
C SER A 48 0.76 6.11 -11.63
N VAL A 49 0.96 4.97 -10.95
CA VAL A 49 0.75 3.64 -11.52
C VAL A 49 -0.73 3.28 -11.50
N ASP A 50 -1.21 2.65 -12.56
CA ASP A 50 -2.53 2.03 -12.61
C ASP A 50 -2.47 0.61 -12.00
N PRO A 51 -2.99 0.39 -10.78
CA PRO A 51 -2.91 -0.92 -10.14
C PRO A 51 -3.79 -1.96 -10.84
N CYS A 52 -4.87 -1.56 -11.53
CA CYS A 52 -5.64 -2.50 -12.33
C CYS A 52 -4.99 -2.81 -13.68
N GLY A 53 -4.29 -1.83 -14.25
CA GLY A 53 -3.37 -2.05 -15.36
C GLY A 53 -2.30 -3.09 -15.02
N LEU A 54 -1.78 -3.07 -13.78
CA LEU A 54 -0.83 -4.09 -13.29
C LEU A 54 -1.47 -5.47 -13.13
N LEU A 55 -2.80 -5.54 -13.04
CA LEU A 55 -3.62 -6.76 -12.98
C LEU A 55 -4.26 -7.12 -14.34
N HIS A 56 -3.66 -6.74 -15.48
CA HIS A 56 -4.17 -7.05 -16.83
C HIS A 56 -4.11 -8.55 -17.24
N ASP A 57 -4.53 -8.89 -18.45
CA ASP A 57 -4.82 -10.28 -18.82
C ASP A 57 -3.61 -11.24 -18.84
N ASP A 58 -2.37 -10.72 -18.77
CA ASP A 58 -1.13 -11.51 -18.78
C ASP A 58 -0.43 -11.59 -17.41
N VAL A 59 -1.09 -11.14 -16.32
CA VAL A 59 -0.46 -10.95 -14.99
C VAL A 59 0.24 -12.18 -14.50
N VAL A 60 -0.27 -13.36 -14.81
CA VAL A 60 0.54 -14.55 -14.80
C VAL A 60 -0.04 -15.40 -15.90
N GLY A 61 0.76 -15.93 -16.82
CA GLY A 61 0.27 -16.82 -17.90
C GLY A 61 -0.45 -18.10 -17.43
N THR A 62 -0.72 -18.20 -16.12
CA THR A 62 -1.46 -19.24 -15.41
C THR A 62 -2.81 -18.77 -14.86
N PHE A 63 -3.11 -17.47 -14.84
CA PHE A 63 -4.40 -16.92 -14.43
C PHE A 63 -5.21 -16.50 -15.64
N THR A 64 -6.48 -16.88 -15.69
CA THR A 64 -7.44 -16.39 -16.67
C THR A 64 -8.36 -15.39 -16.00
N PRO A 65 -8.48 -14.14 -16.47
CA PRO A 65 -9.41 -13.19 -15.87
C PRO A 65 -10.87 -13.65 -15.91
N ASP A 66 -11.60 -13.46 -14.81
CA ASP A 66 -13.03 -13.78 -14.69
C ASP A 66 -13.89 -12.51 -14.55
N SER A 67 -13.28 -11.39 -14.13
CA SER A 67 -13.94 -10.09 -14.03
C SER A 67 -13.04 -8.95 -14.57
N GLU A 68 -13.65 -7.78 -14.78
CA GLU A 68 -12.88 -6.55 -14.98
C GLU A 68 -12.25 -6.12 -13.65
N GLY A 69 -11.03 -5.59 -13.70
CA GLY A 69 -10.39 -5.02 -12.54
C GLY A 69 -11.13 -3.76 -12.08
N ARG A 70 -11.31 -3.61 -10.77
CA ARG A 70 -11.91 -2.42 -10.16
C ARG A 70 -10.91 -1.75 -9.23
N ASN A 71 -10.69 -0.45 -9.44
CA ASN A 71 -9.96 0.37 -8.49
C ASN A 71 -10.87 0.61 -7.28
N SER A 72 -10.42 0.25 -6.09
CA SER A 72 -11.12 0.60 -4.84
C SER A 72 -10.53 1.84 -4.17
N ASP A 73 -9.32 2.24 -4.57
CA ASP A 73 -8.63 3.47 -4.19
C ASP A 73 -7.52 3.76 -5.24
N TRP A 74 -6.75 4.85 -5.14
CA TRP A 74 -5.68 5.17 -6.11
C TRP A 74 -4.61 4.09 -6.24
N GLY A 75 -4.25 3.45 -5.13
CA GLY A 75 -3.21 2.42 -5.07
C GLY A 75 -3.74 0.99 -5.02
N THR A 76 -5.06 0.78 -5.14
CA THR A 76 -5.67 -0.53 -4.87
C THR A 76 -6.54 -1.00 -6.02
N CYS A 77 -6.26 -2.20 -6.52
CA CYS A 77 -7.11 -2.89 -7.47
C CYS A 77 -7.59 -4.23 -6.92
N VAL A 78 -8.85 -4.56 -7.19
CA VAL A 78 -9.39 -5.91 -6.98
C VAL A 78 -9.80 -6.50 -8.34
N ARG A 79 -9.42 -7.74 -8.59
CA ARG A 79 -9.83 -8.48 -9.79
C ARG A 79 -9.95 -9.97 -9.48
N ASP A 80 -10.94 -10.60 -10.10
CA ASP A 80 -11.15 -12.04 -9.98
C ASP A 80 -10.55 -12.77 -11.19
N PHE A 81 -9.96 -13.92 -10.91
CA PHE A 81 -9.33 -14.80 -11.89
C PHE A 81 -9.74 -16.25 -11.66
N VAL A 82 -9.42 -17.08 -12.64
CA VAL A 82 -9.37 -18.54 -12.54
C VAL A 82 -7.91 -18.96 -12.62
N ASP A 83 -7.44 -19.73 -11.63
CA ASP A 83 -6.08 -20.25 -11.61
C ASP A 83 -5.85 -21.39 -12.63
N ALA A 84 -4.60 -21.85 -12.74
CA ALA A 84 -4.23 -22.93 -13.66
C ALA A 84 -4.95 -24.27 -13.36
N GLY A 85 -5.46 -24.45 -12.15
CA GLY A 85 -6.25 -25.59 -11.72
C GLY A 85 -7.75 -25.44 -11.96
N GLY A 86 -8.20 -24.33 -12.57
CA GLY A 86 -9.61 -24.03 -12.79
C GLY A 86 -10.34 -23.55 -11.52
N LYS A 87 -9.62 -23.05 -10.51
CA LYS A 87 -10.19 -22.56 -9.25
C LYS A 87 -10.32 -21.04 -9.27
N PRO A 88 -11.46 -20.49 -8.83
CA PRO A 88 -11.63 -19.05 -8.75
C PRO A 88 -10.79 -18.48 -7.61
N VAL A 89 -10.11 -17.38 -7.89
CA VAL A 89 -9.31 -16.61 -6.94
C VAL A 89 -9.62 -15.13 -7.08
N SER A 90 -9.91 -14.47 -5.95
CA SER A 90 -9.98 -13.02 -5.87
C SER A 90 -8.61 -12.47 -5.47
N ILE A 91 -8.11 -11.50 -6.21
CA ILE A 91 -6.81 -10.85 -6.01
C ILE A 91 -7.06 -9.38 -5.68
N MET A 92 -6.59 -8.95 -4.52
CA MET A 92 -6.50 -7.53 -4.16
C MET A 92 -5.03 -7.12 -4.11
N LEU A 93 -4.63 -6.23 -5.02
CA LEU A 93 -3.31 -5.62 -5.07
C LEU A 93 -3.37 -4.25 -4.38
N VAL A 94 -2.43 -3.99 -3.47
CA VAL A 94 -2.23 -2.67 -2.84
C VAL A 94 -0.79 -2.22 -3.07
N LEU A 95 -0.63 -1.05 -3.66
CA LEU A 95 0.66 -0.39 -3.86
C LEU A 95 0.98 0.48 -2.64
N GLY A 96 2.20 0.36 -2.10
CA GLY A 96 2.66 1.19 -0.98
C GLY A 96 1.99 0.83 0.34
N SER A 97 1.84 -0.45 0.65
CA SER A 97 1.34 -0.96 1.92
C SER A 97 2.32 -0.66 3.06
N ALA A 98 1.78 -0.15 4.18
CA ALA A 98 2.50 0.09 5.43
C ALA A 98 2.09 -0.92 6.51
N GLY A 99 2.61 -0.76 7.73
CA GLY A 99 2.24 -1.60 8.88
C GLY A 99 2.74 -3.05 8.76
N ILE A 100 3.78 -3.26 7.96
CA ILE A 100 4.45 -4.55 7.77
C ILE A 100 5.72 -4.60 8.60
N PHE A 101 6.18 -5.82 8.92
CA PHE A 101 7.41 -6.04 9.67
C PHE A 101 8.39 -6.80 8.78
N ALA A 102 9.38 -6.11 8.22
CA ALA A 102 10.26 -6.68 7.20
C ALA A 102 11.19 -7.78 7.74
N ASP A 103 11.33 -7.91 9.05
CA ASP A 103 12.03 -9.02 9.73
C ASP A 103 11.24 -10.34 9.68
N GLN A 104 9.93 -10.30 9.38
CA GLN A 104 9.10 -11.49 9.16
C GLN A 104 9.31 -12.12 7.78
N ALA A 105 10.09 -11.49 6.89
CA ALA A 105 10.35 -12.03 5.56
C ALA A 105 11.14 -13.35 5.66
N THR A 106 10.62 -14.40 5.01
CA THR A 106 11.22 -15.75 5.03
C THR A 106 11.80 -16.16 3.68
N THR A 107 11.41 -15.47 2.60
CA THR A 107 11.85 -15.77 1.23
C THR A 107 12.08 -14.47 0.44
N GLY A 108 12.07 -14.54 -0.89
CA GLY A 108 12.11 -13.36 -1.74
C GLY A 108 11.38 -13.55 -3.07
N VAL A 109 10.98 -12.42 -3.66
CA VAL A 109 10.29 -12.32 -4.94
C VAL A 109 10.94 -11.21 -5.76
N GLU A 110 11.43 -11.53 -6.96
CA GLU A 110 12.12 -10.55 -7.83
C GLU A 110 13.20 -9.73 -7.09
N GLY A 111 13.98 -10.40 -6.22
CA GLY A 111 15.05 -9.75 -5.44
C GLY A 111 14.59 -8.90 -4.26
N LEU A 112 13.28 -8.83 -3.98
CA LEU A 112 12.71 -8.20 -2.79
C LEU A 112 12.49 -9.25 -1.68
N PRO A 113 12.69 -8.93 -0.40
CA PRO A 113 12.23 -9.77 0.70
C PRO A 113 10.71 -9.98 0.60
N LEU A 114 10.27 -11.22 0.84
CA LEU A 114 8.86 -11.59 0.78
C LEU A 114 8.37 -12.04 2.16
N ILE A 115 7.28 -11.44 2.61
CA ILE A 115 6.49 -11.85 3.77
C ILE A 115 5.26 -12.59 3.24
N GLU A 116 4.94 -13.75 3.79
CA GLU A 116 3.71 -14.47 3.48
C GLU A 116 3.02 -14.92 4.76
N THR A 117 1.77 -14.51 4.92
CA THR A 117 0.95 -14.83 6.08
C THR A 117 -0.35 -15.48 5.61
N SER A 118 -0.50 -16.77 5.89
CA SER A 118 -1.77 -17.50 5.66
C SER A 118 -2.71 -17.21 6.82
N SER A 119 -3.88 -16.63 6.55
CA SER A 119 -4.92 -16.43 7.58
C SER A 119 -5.73 -17.71 7.80
N ASP A 120 -5.95 -18.47 6.74
CA ASP A 120 -6.58 -19.78 6.73
C ASP A 120 -6.12 -20.58 5.50
N GLU A 121 -6.78 -21.70 5.18
CA GLU A 121 -6.47 -22.53 4.00
C GLU A 121 -6.87 -21.90 2.64
N LYS A 122 -7.57 -20.77 2.67
CA LYS A 122 -8.16 -20.10 1.49
C LYS A 122 -7.58 -18.73 1.23
N THR A 123 -6.94 -18.12 2.22
CA THR A 123 -6.54 -16.73 2.23
C THR A 123 -5.08 -16.59 2.59
N CYS A 124 -4.33 -15.90 1.74
CA CYS A 124 -2.94 -15.56 2.01
C CYS A 124 -2.68 -14.09 1.69
N TYR A 125 -1.91 -13.46 2.57
CA TYR A 125 -1.40 -12.12 2.41
C TYR A 125 0.10 -12.19 2.12
N SER A 126 0.49 -11.81 0.90
CA SER A 126 1.88 -11.79 0.45
C SER A 126 2.34 -10.35 0.29
N VAL A 127 3.53 -10.01 0.77
CA VAL A 127 4.09 -8.66 0.66
C VAL A 127 5.52 -8.71 0.16
N ALA A 128 5.78 -8.02 -0.96
CA ALA A 128 7.12 -7.72 -1.40
C ALA A 128 7.61 -6.43 -0.72
N VAL A 129 8.64 -6.51 0.11
CA VAL A 129 9.18 -5.38 0.87
C VAL A 129 10.03 -4.50 -0.05
N THR A 130 9.61 -3.25 -0.25
CA THR A 130 10.22 -2.29 -1.18
C THR A 130 11.10 -1.26 -0.48
N ARG A 131 10.99 -1.13 0.85
CA ARG A 131 11.77 -0.21 1.68
C ARG A 131 11.87 -0.72 3.11
N ARG A 132 12.95 -0.37 3.81
CA ARG A 132 13.08 -0.44 5.28
C ARG A 132 13.33 0.96 5.80
N ASP A 133 12.61 1.37 6.85
CA ASP A 133 12.54 2.72 7.43
C ASP A 133 11.68 3.78 6.68
N PRO A 134 10.35 3.80 6.92
CA PRO A 134 9.59 2.72 7.55
C PRO A 134 9.50 1.51 6.60
N ASP A 135 9.16 0.35 7.16
CA ASP A 135 8.91 -0.84 6.36
C ASP A 135 7.67 -0.63 5.49
N MET A 136 7.88 -0.67 4.17
CA MET A 136 6.84 -0.48 3.15
C MET A 136 6.95 -1.58 2.11
N GLY A 137 5.83 -1.86 1.43
CA GLY A 137 5.82 -2.88 0.39
C GLY A 137 4.70 -2.75 -0.61
N ILE A 138 4.63 -3.74 -1.48
CA ILE A 138 3.50 -3.99 -2.36
C ILE A 138 2.87 -5.29 -1.88
N SER A 139 1.58 -5.27 -1.59
CA SER A 139 0.90 -6.43 -1.03
C SER A 139 -0.16 -7.00 -1.97
N VAL A 140 -0.29 -8.31 -1.93
CA VAL A 140 -1.35 -9.06 -2.59
C VAL A 140 -2.09 -9.87 -1.55
N LEU A 141 -3.40 -9.68 -1.46
CA LEU A 141 -4.31 -10.60 -0.79
C LEU A 141 -4.92 -11.52 -1.85
N ALA A 142 -4.64 -12.82 -1.73
CA ALA A 142 -5.21 -13.85 -2.60
C ALA A 142 -6.23 -14.70 -1.83
N GLN A 143 -7.44 -14.80 -2.36
CA GLN A 143 -8.57 -15.49 -1.74
C GLN A 143 -9.21 -16.52 -2.66
N HIS A 144 -9.12 -17.79 -2.28
CA HIS A 144 -9.81 -18.93 -2.90
C HIS A 144 -11.06 -19.27 -2.09
N GLU A 145 -12.12 -18.45 -2.16
CA GLU A 145 -13.31 -18.61 -1.30
C GLU A 145 -13.93 -20.02 -1.37
N GLN A 146 -13.91 -20.62 -2.57
CA GLN A 146 -14.44 -21.96 -2.83
C GLN A 146 -13.48 -23.09 -2.39
N GLY A 147 -12.28 -22.75 -1.92
CA GLY A 147 -11.23 -23.68 -1.50
C GLY A 147 -10.57 -24.45 -2.66
N GLY A 148 -9.54 -25.22 -2.31
CA GLY A 148 -8.87 -26.13 -3.23
C GLY A 148 -7.86 -25.50 -4.19
N GLY A 149 -7.48 -24.24 -3.96
CA GLY A 149 -6.33 -23.58 -4.60
C GLY A 149 -5.18 -23.35 -3.62
N THR A 150 -4.14 -22.65 -4.08
CA THR A 150 -2.93 -22.33 -3.31
C THR A 150 -2.78 -20.80 -3.16
N PRO A 151 -3.36 -20.19 -2.11
CA PRO A 151 -3.45 -18.72 -2.02
C PRO A 151 -2.08 -18.03 -1.95
N CYS A 152 -1.11 -18.54 -1.18
CA CYS A 152 0.22 -17.92 -1.13
C CYS A 152 0.99 -18.05 -2.45
N GLU A 153 0.92 -19.21 -3.11
CA GLU A 153 1.49 -19.37 -4.46
C GLU A 153 0.86 -18.39 -5.45
N SER A 154 -0.45 -18.17 -5.34
CA SER A 154 -1.15 -17.17 -6.16
C SER A 154 -0.62 -15.76 -5.89
N GLY A 155 -0.48 -15.39 -4.60
CA GLY A 155 0.10 -14.11 -4.19
C GLY A 155 1.54 -13.91 -4.67
N TYR A 156 2.38 -14.94 -4.56
CA TYR A 156 3.76 -14.94 -5.05
C TYR A 156 3.84 -14.65 -6.55
N LEU A 157 3.06 -15.39 -7.35
CA LEU A 157 3.09 -15.25 -8.81
C LEU A 157 2.62 -13.87 -9.27
N VAL A 158 1.56 -13.34 -8.64
CA VAL A 158 1.10 -11.98 -8.90
C VAL A 158 2.17 -10.96 -8.54
N LEU A 159 2.78 -11.05 -7.34
CA LEU A 159 3.85 -10.13 -6.93
C LEU A 159 5.07 -10.19 -7.85
N GLN A 160 5.47 -11.38 -8.29
CA GLN A 160 6.56 -11.54 -9.25
C GLN A 160 6.30 -10.74 -10.52
N SER A 161 5.10 -10.87 -11.10
CA SER A 161 4.75 -10.14 -12.31
C SER A 161 4.63 -8.64 -12.08
N VAL A 162 3.96 -8.23 -11.01
CA VAL A 162 3.77 -6.82 -10.65
C VAL A 162 5.11 -6.12 -10.47
N VAL A 163 6.02 -6.70 -9.69
CA VAL A 163 7.34 -6.09 -9.43
C VAL A 163 8.15 -5.97 -10.73
N LYS A 164 8.07 -6.98 -11.61
CA LYS A 164 8.72 -6.93 -12.92
C LYS A 164 8.14 -5.80 -13.80
N GLN A 165 6.81 -5.70 -13.89
CA GLN A 165 6.14 -4.67 -14.67
C GLN A 165 6.48 -3.26 -14.17
N LEU A 166 6.49 -3.06 -12.85
CA LEU A 166 6.86 -1.78 -12.21
C LEU A 166 8.26 -1.32 -12.61
N ARG A 167 9.20 -2.24 -12.76
CA ARG A 167 10.59 -1.95 -13.15
C ARG A 167 10.77 -1.68 -14.63
N GLU A 168 10.05 -2.40 -15.47
CA GLU A 168 10.26 -2.39 -16.92
C GLU A 168 9.42 -1.32 -17.62
N ASN A 169 8.10 -1.34 -17.41
CA ASN A 169 7.15 -0.44 -18.07
C ASN A 169 5.81 -0.45 -17.33
N PRO A 170 5.70 0.30 -16.21
CA PRO A 170 4.46 0.32 -15.43
C PRO A 170 3.31 0.93 -16.25
N PRO A 171 2.10 0.35 -16.18
CA PRO A 171 0.91 1.02 -16.68
C PRO A 171 0.64 2.27 -15.83
N LEU A 172 0.33 3.38 -16.49
CA LEU A 172 0.15 4.67 -15.83
C LEU A 172 -1.32 5.08 -15.84
N LEU A 173 -1.75 5.69 -14.74
CA LEU A 173 -3.04 6.36 -14.67
C LEU A 173 -3.07 7.57 -15.63
N PRO A 174 -4.25 7.98 -16.12
CA PRO A 174 -4.41 9.27 -16.79
C PRO A 174 -3.92 10.42 -15.89
N PRO A 175 -3.52 11.57 -16.46
CA PRO A 175 -3.15 12.75 -15.66
C PRO A 175 -4.17 13.08 -14.57
N ALA A 176 -3.70 13.50 -13.40
CA ALA A 176 -4.58 13.83 -12.28
C ALA A 176 -5.47 15.01 -12.63
N GLU A 177 -6.69 15.00 -12.11
CA GLU A 177 -7.58 16.15 -12.19
C GLU A 177 -6.99 17.33 -11.39
N GLU A 178 -7.34 18.56 -11.75
CA GLU A 178 -6.91 19.73 -10.99
C GLU A 178 -7.40 19.60 -9.54
N ARG A 179 -6.54 19.96 -8.57
CA ARG A 179 -6.77 19.82 -7.13
C ARG A 179 -6.82 18.40 -6.58
N SER A 180 -6.65 17.36 -7.41
CA SER A 180 -6.62 15.98 -6.93
C SER A 180 -5.44 15.73 -6.00
N LEU A 181 -5.67 14.94 -4.93
CA LEU A 181 -4.68 14.54 -3.95
C LEU A 181 -3.88 13.30 -4.35
N ARG A 182 -4.17 12.71 -5.51
CA ARG A 182 -3.53 11.46 -5.95
C ARG A 182 -2.01 11.52 -5.94
N GLU A 183 -1.45 12.63 -6.39
CA GLU A 183 0.01 12.81 -6.54
C GLU A 183 0.64 13.61 -5.38
N VAL A 184 -0.17 14.02 -4.40
CA VAL A 184 0.28 14.83 -3.26
C VAL A 184 1.09 13.98 -2.28
N ASP A 185 2.22 14.52 -1.82
CA ASP A 185 2.98 13.93 -0.72
C ASP A 185 2.51 14.48 0.64
N LEU A 186 1.60 13.76 1.29
CA LEU A 186 1.04 14.18 2.58
C LEU A 186 2.05 14.25 3.72
N CYS A 187 3.24 13.66 3.56
CA CYS A 187 4.34 13.80 4.52
C CYS A 187 5.17 15.07 4.33
N GLY A 188 5.12 15.67 3.14
CA GLY A 188 5.87 16.88 2.81
C GLY A 188 5.01 18.14 2.72
N VAL A 189 3.69 18.02 2.87
CA VAL A 189 2.76 19.14 2.66
C VAL A 189 2.67 20.08 3.87
N LEU A 190 2.82 19.56 5.09
CA LEU A 190 2.75 20.36 6.30
C LEU A 190 4.12 20.92 6.68
N GLU A 191 4.25 22.25 6.62
CA GLU A 191 5.40 22.96 7.16
C GLU A 191 5.44 22.93 8.70
N ALA A 192 6.62 23.18 9.26
CA ALA A 192 6.86 23.14 10.71
C ALA A 192 5.97 24.10 11.51
N GLU A 193 5.44 25.16 10.90
CA GLU A 193 4.50 26.08 11.56
C GLU A 193 3.13 25.47 11.79
N HIS A 194 2.60 24.69 10.84
CA HIS A 194 1.33 23.99 10.98
C HIS A 194 1.42 22.91 12.06
N LEU A 195 2.56 22.21 12.15
CA LEU A 195 2.77 21.15 13.15
C LEU A 195 2.70 21.66 14.59
N LYS A 196 3.04 22.93 14.85
CA LYS A 196 2.97 23.53 16.19
C LYS A 196 1.54 23.60 16.75
N ALA A 197 0.52 23.48 15.90
CA ALA A 197 -0.87 23.44 16.34
C ALA A 197 -1.19 22.17 17.13
N ALA A 198 -0.62 21.03 16.71
CA ALA A 198 -0.88 19.73 17.31
C ALA A 198 0.23 19.26 18.26
N PHE A 199 1.48 19.61 17.96
CA PHE A 199 2.66 19.09 18.63
C PHE A 199 3.30 20.12 19.59
N GLU A 200 4.07 19.61 20.55
CA GLU A 200 4.87 20.41 21.48
C GLU A 200 6.20 20.87 20.84
N GLU A 201 6.96 21.70 21.56
CA GLU A 201 8.31 22.08 21.12
C GLU A 201 9.22 20.86 21.04
N GLY A 202 9.72 20.55 19.84
CA GLY A 202 10.63 19.43 19.62
C GLY A 202 10.60 18.94 18.18
N ASP A 203 11.31 17.83 17.94
CA ASP A 203 11.33 17.19 16.62
C ASP A 203 10.11 16.27 16.47
N VAL A 204 9.36 16.45 15.38
CA VAL A 204 8.27 15.55 14.98
C VAL A 204 8.81 14.54 13.98
N SER A 205 8.74 13.25 14.33
CA SER A 205 9.09 12.17 13.41
C SER A 205 8.01 12.01 12.35
N VAL A 206 8.38 12.20 11.09
CA VAL A 206 7.47 12.07 9.94
C VAL A 206 7.76 10.77 9.19
N ARG A 207 6.73 9.94 8.96
CA ARG A 207 6.87 8.64 8.31
C ARG A 207 5.69 8.38 7.37
N PRO A 208 5.92 7.88 6.15
CA PRO A 208 4.83 7.40 5.30
C PRO A 208 4.02 6.30 5.99
N GLY A 209 2.69 6.40 5.92
CA GLY A 209 1.75 5.41 6.47
C GLY A 209 1.06 4.58 5.37
N GLY A 210 1.50 4.71 4.12
CA GLY A 210 0.80 4.21 2.95
C GLY A 210 1.16 5.02 1.69
N LEU A 211 0.44 4.78 0.58
CA LEU A 211 0.66 5.52 -0.67
C LEU A 211 0.26 7.00 -0.56
N ASN A 212 -0.91 7.27 0.01
CA ASN A 212 -1.47 8.61 0.24
C ASN A 212 -1.78 8.78 1.74
N SER A 213 -0.82 8.44 2.60
CA SER A 213 -0.93 8.67 4.04
C SER A 213 0.42 8.96 4.68
N CYS A 214 0.36 9.74 5.76
CA CYS A 214 1.49 10.07 6.58
C CYS A 214 1.17 9.86 8.06
N GLN A 215 2.22 9.59 8.84
CA GLN A 215 2.19 9.53 10.28
C GLN A 215 3.19 10.54 10.83
N TYR A 216 2.72 11.36 11.76
CA TYR A 216 3.52 12.31 12.53
C TYR A 216 3.54 11.82 13.98
N VAL A 217 4.73 11.71 14.57
CA VAL A 217 4.90 11.16 15.92
C VAL A 217 5.83 12.06 16.73
N GLN A 218 5.42 12.41 17.94
CA GLN A 218 6.25 13.07 18.94
C GLN A 218 5.85 12.54 20.32
N ASP A 219 6.77 11.85 20.99
CA ASP A 219 6.53 11.23 22.31
C ASP A 219 5.23 10.41 22.34
N ASP A 220 4.24 10.82 23.15
CA ASP A 220 2.94 10.16 23.30
C ASP A 220 1.88 10.63 22.27
N ILE A 221 2.23 11.56 21.38
CA ILE A 221 1.36 12.12 20.35
C ILE A 221 1.57 11.41 19.02
N VAL A 222 0.49 10.89 18.45
CA VAL A 222 0.47 10.28 17.12
C VAL A 222 -0.64 10.91 16.30
N VAL A 223 -0.29 11.43 15.12
CA VAL A 223 -1.26 11.91 14.14
C VAL A 223 -1.13 11.13 12.85
N HIS A 224 -2.21 10.53 12.41
CA HIS A 224 -2.33 9.94 11.08
C HIS A 224 -3.05 10.90 10.16
N VAL A 225 -2.49 11.14 8.97
CA VAL A 225 -3.13 11.89 7.89
C VAL A 225 -3.30 10.94 6.72
N ASN A 226 -4.50 10.82 6.18
CA ASN A 226 -4.77 9.98 5.01
C ASN A 226 -5.66 10.72 4.01
N ALA A 227 -5.36 10.55 2.73
CA ALA A 227 -6.26 10.87 1.63
C ALA A 227 -6.64 9.57 0.91
N ARG A 228 -7.91 9.47 0.51
CA ARG A 228 -8.44 8.30 -0.21
C ARG A 228 -9.61 8.69 -1.11
N ILE A 229 -9.92 7.83 -2.07
CA ILE A 229 -11.22 7.85 -2.73
C ILE A 229 -12.24 7.10 -1.85
N GLY A 230 -13.42 7.69 -1.66
CA GLY A 230 -14.49 7.00 -0.94
C GLY A 230 -15.82 7.75 -0.93
N PHE A 231 -16.78 7.24 -0.19
CA PHE A 231 -18.04 7.94 0.04
C PHE A 231 -17.79 9.30 0.72
N PRO A 232 -18.45 10.38 0.25
CA PRO A 232 -18.35 11.68 0.89
C PRO A 232 -18.67 11.60 2.39
N VAL A 233 -17.89 12.31 3.21
CA VAL A 233 -18.15 12.42 4.63
C VAL A 233 -19.33 13.35 4.88
N SER A 234 -20.15 12.99 5.87
CA SER A 234 -21.32 13.75 6.32
C SER A 234 -21.55 13.50 7.80
N VAL A 235 -22.24 14.42 8.47
CA VAL A 235 -22.62 14.27 9.88
C VAL A 235 -23.46 13.01 10.07
N VAL A 236 -23.05 12.17 11.01
CA VAL A 236 -23.76 10.99 11.51
C VAL A 236 -23.82 11.02 13.04
N GLU A 237 -24.51 10.06 13.65
CA GLU A 237 -24.53 9.91 15.11
C GLU A 237 -23.10 9.81 15.67
N GLY A 238 -22.83 10.56 16.74
CA GLY A 238 -21.51 10.61 17.38
C GLY A 238 -20.48 11.49 16.66
N THR A 239 -20.90 12.32 15.70
CA THR A 239 -20.04 13.30 15.03
C THR A 239 -20.64 14.70 15.07
N GLU A 240 -19.79 15.70 14.93
CA GLU A 240 -20.15 17.11 14.91
C GLU A 240 -19.70 17.76 13.60
N GLU A 241 -20.48 18.70 13.09
CA GLU A 241 -20.06 19.54 11.96
C GLU A 241 -19.19 20.68 12.50
N ILE A 242 -18.03 20.88 11.87
CA ILE A 242 -17.13 21.99 12.14
C ILE A 242 -16.76 22.67 10.82
N GLU A 243 -16.26 23.90 10.89
CA GLU A 243 -15.75 24.64 9.74
C GLU A 243 -14.23 24.75 9.87
N LEU A 244 -13.47 24.29 8.87
CA LEU A 244 -12.01 24.44 8.85
C LEU A 244 -11.59 25.78 8.23
N THR A 245 -12.38 26.28 7.30
CA THR A 245 -12.26 27.63 6.72
C THR A 245 -13.66 28.12 6.38
N GLU A 246 -13.84 29.35 5.89
CA GLU A 246 -15.16 29.89 5.51
C GLU A 246 -15.90 29.05 4.45
N GLU A 247 -15.21 28.15 3.74
CA GLU A 247 -15.77 27.38 2.61
C GLU A 247 -15.60 25.85 2.75
N ILE A 248 -14.92 25.36 3.78
CA ILE A 248 -14.61 23.93 3.92
C ILE A 248 -15.24 23.35 5.19
N PRO A 249 -16.46 22.78 5.06
CA PRO A 249 -17.08 22.06 6.16
C PRO A 249 -16.36 20.71 6.36
N ALA A 250 -16.23 20.33 7.62
CA ALA A 250 -15.67 19.07 8.05
C ALA A 250 -16.53 18.38 9.10
N VAL A 251 -16.25 17.11 9.30
CA VAL A 251 -16.88 16.27 10.31
C VAL A 251 -15.83 15.92 11.35
N MET A 252 -16.13 16.22 12.60
CA MET A 252 -15.30 15.89 13.77
C MET A 252 -15.92 14.71 14.53
N ARG A 253 -15.09 13.78 15.00
CA ARG A 253 -15.48 12.69 15.88
C ARG A 253 -14.59 12.70 17.12
N PRO A 254 -15.12 13.14 18.27
CA PRO A 254 -14.45 12.97 19.55
C PRO A 254 -14.31 11.49 19.93
N GLY A 255 -13.17 11.11 20.52
CA GLY A 255 -12.94 9.79 21.08
C GLY A 255 -13.91 9.47 22.22
N THR A 256 -14.25 8.20 22.38
CA THR A 256 -15.18 7.73 23.43
C THR A 256 -14.48 6.97 24.56
N THR A 257 -13.15 6.95 24.55
CA THR A 257 -12.32 6.22 25.52
C THR A 257 -11.57 7.20 26.42
N ASP A 258 -10.82 6.68 27.40
CA ASP A 258 -9.97 7.50 28.26
C ASP A 258 -8.71 8.01 27.55
N THR A 259 -8.43 7.55 26.31
CA THR A 259 -7.37 8.10 25.46
C THR A 259 -7.85 9.40 24.83
N ALA A 260 -7.01 10.43 24.84
CA ALA A 260 -7.30 11.70 24.17
C ALA A 260 -7.20 11.51 22.65
N GLU A 261 -8.32 11.13 22.05
CA GLU A 261 -8.47 10.84 20.62
C GLU A 261 -9.47 11.79 19.98
N CYS A 262 -9.19 12.26 18.77
CA CYS A 262 -10.17 12.97 17.95
C CYS A 262 -9.87 12.80 16.46
N ASP A 263 -10.92 12.59 15.66
CA ASP A 263 -10.83 12.53 14.21
C ASP A 263 -11.44 13.78 13.58
N VAL A 264 -10.81 14.28 12.51
CA VAL A 264 -11.38 15.31 11.64
C VAL A 264 -11.32 14.82 10.21
N SER A 265 -12.40 14.98 9.44
CA SER A 265 -12.42 14.59 8.03
C SER A 265 -13.25 15.54 7.18
N TRP A 266 -12.84 15.78 5.94
CA TRP A 266 -13.59 16.60 4.99
C TRP A 266 -13.53 16.04 3.57
N ASN A 267 -14.43 16.54 2.72
CA ASN A 267 -14.45 16.25 1.30
C ASN A 267 -13.55 17.26 0.57
N HIS A 268 -12.36 16.84 0.15
CA HIS A 268 -11.41 17.71 -0.54
C HIS A 268 -11.85 18.01 -1.98
N LEU A 269 -12.22 16.95 -2.71
CA LEU A 269 -12.68 17.06 -4.10
C LEU A 269 -13.87 16.13 -4.35
N GLY A 270 -15.03 16.68 -4.68
CA GLY A 270 -16.20 15.89 -5.07
C GLY A 270 -16.03 15.31 -6.47
N ARG A 271 -16.23 14.00 -6.63
CA ARG A 271 -16.14 13.31 -7.94
C ARG A 271 -17.52 12.92 -8.47
N SER A 272 -18.38 12.44 -7.59
CA SER A 272 -19.77 12.10 -7.89
C SER A 272 -20.64 12.25 -6.64
N GLN A 273 -21.93 11.87 -6.72
CA GLN A 273 -22.80 11.86 -5.54
C GLN A 273 -22.40 10.80 -4.49
N SER A 274 -21.66 9.77 -4.89
CA SER A 274 -21.24 8.67 -4.02
C SER A 274 -19.72 8.55 -3.88
N GLU A 275 -18.97 9.50 -4.43
CA GLU A 275 -17.51 9.44 -4.44
C GLU A 275 -16.89 10.84 -4.30
N ALA A 276 -15.96 10.97 -3.37
CA ALA A 276 -15.11 12.13 -3.17
C ALA A 276 -13.69 11.68 -2.83
N GLU A 277 -12.74 12.58 -3.04
CA GLU A 277 -11.45 12.53 -2.37
C GLU A 277 -11.66 13.02 -0.94
N VAL A 278 -11.46 12.13 0.02
CA VAL A 278 -11.68 12.37 1.44
C VAL A 278 -10.33 12.47 2.12
N VAL A 279 -10.15 13.52 2.92
CA VAL A 279 -9.01 13.64 3.83
C VAL A 279 -9.48 13.36 5.24
N SER A 280 -8.68 12.62 5.99
CA SER A 280 -8.92 12.29 7.39
C SER A 280 -7.64 12.50 8.20
N LEU A 281 -7.79 13.14 9.36
CA LEU A 281 -6.78 13.20 10.41
C LEU A 281 -7.30 12.42 11.61
N ASN A 282 -6.46 11.54 12.16
CA ASN A 282 -6.71 10.85 13.42
C ASN A 282 -5.62 11.27 14.41
N TYR A 283 -6.00 11.95 15.48
CA TYR A 283 -5.08 12.38 16.53
C TYR A 283 -5.24 11.47 17.75
N TYR A 284 -4.11 11.04 18.29
CA TYR A 284 -4.01 10.28 19.53
C TYR A 284 -2.99 10.95 20.44
N ASN A 285 -3.34 11.15 21.70
CA ASN A 285 -2.38 11.43 22.76
C ASN A 285 -2.57 10.42 23.89
N TYR A 286 -1.52 9.63 24.15
CA TYR A 286 -1.51 8.59 25.18
C TYR A 286 -1.09 9.08 26.57
N SER A 287 -0.81 10.38 26.71
CA SER A 287 -0.58 11.02 28.00
C SER A 287 -1.90 11.16 28.79
N GLU A 288 -1.81 11.02 30.12
CA GLU A 288 -2.93 11.30 31.04
C GLU A 288 -3.20 12.81 31.21
N SER A 289 -2.38 13.69 30.62
CA SER A 289 -2.45 15.14 30.82
C SER A 289 -3.34 15.90 29.85
N VAL A 290 -3.81 15.25 28.79
CA VAL A 290 -4.62 15.84 27.72
C VAL A 290 -5.98 15.17 27.72
N ASP A 291 -7.05 15.94 27.56
CA ASP A 291 -8.40 15.40 27.42
C ASP A 291 -8.87 15.39 25.95
N VAL A 292 -10.01 14.75 25.70
CA VAL A 292 -10.58 14.64 24.35
C VAL A 292 -10.90 16.01 23.73
N ALA A 293 -11.29 17.00 24.54
CA ALA A 293 -11.62 18.33 24.03
C ALA A 293 -10.37 19.05 23.51
N GLU A 294 -9.26 18.97 24.27
CA GLU A 294 -7.97 19.50 23.84
C GLU A 294 -7.43 18.73 22.61
N ALA A 295 -7.59 17.41 22.55
CA ALA A 295 -7.24 16.63 21.35
C ALA A 295 -8.01 17.10 20.10
N CYS A 296 -9.31 17.38 20.25
CA CYS A 296 -10.15 17.90 19.17
C CYS A 296 -9.74 19.31 18.72
N GLU A 297 -9.38 20.20 19.65
CA GLU A 297 -8.85 21.53 19.31
C GLU A 297 -7.55 21.42 18.51
N LYS A 298 -6.62 20.58 18.97
CA LYS A 298 -5.31 20.35 18.33
C LYS A 298 -5.43 19.79 16.91
N VAL A 299 -6.24 18.74 16.72
CA VAL A 299 -6.41 18.13 15.40
C VAL A 299 -7.19 19.04 14.44
N THR A 300 -8.12 19.84 14.95
CA THR A 300 -8.85 20.83 14.15
C THR A 300 -7.89 21.88 13.62
N ALA A 301 -7.08 22.49 14.49
CA ALA A 301 -6.10 23.50 14.07
C ALA A 301 -5.06 22.94 13.08
N LEU A 302 -4.66 21.67 13.23
CA LEU A 302 -3.81 21.00 12.25
C LEU A 302 -4.53 20.77 10.90
N ALA A 303 -5.81 20.43 10.93
CA ALA A 303 -6.62 20.26 9.73
C ALA A 303 -6.83 21.58 8.98
N GLU A 304 -7.00 22.70 9.68
CA GLU A 304 -7.02 24.05 9.09
C GLU A 304 -5.71 24.34 8.34
N GLY A 305 -4.56 24.09 8.98
CA GLY A 305 -3.25 24.24 8.33
C GLY A 305 -3.05 23.31 7.14
N LEU A 306 -3.59 22.08 7.20
CA LEU A 306 -3.53 21.15 6.07
C LEU A 306 -4.39 21.64 4.90
N VAL A 307 -5.58 22.18 5.16
CA VAL A 307 -6.43 22.78 4.14
C VAL A 307 -5.71 23.89 3.39
N GLU A 308 -4.98 24.77 4.09
CA GLU A 308 -4.22 25.86 3.47
C GLU A 308 -3.05 25.37 2.60
N ALA A 309 -2.47 24.23 2.94
CA ALA A 309 -1.31 23.67 2.26
C ALA A 309 -1.66 22.76 1.07
N LEU A 310 -2.90 22.29 0.97
CA LEU A 310 -3.39 21.43 -0.11
C LEU A 310 -3.83 22.24 -1.36
N PRO A 311 -3.86 21.61 -2.55
CA PRO A 311 -4.23 22.26 -3.81
C PRO A 311 -5.72 22.55 -4.02
#